data_AF-A0A2N9AR25-F1
#
_entry.id   AF-A0A2N9AR25-F1
#
_cell.length_a   1.000
_cell.length_b   1.000
_cell.length_c   1.000
_cell.angle_alpha   90.00
_cell.angle_beta   90.00
_cell.angle_gamma   90.00
#
_symmetry.space_group_name_H-M   'P 1'
#
loop_
_entity.id
_entity.type
_entity.pdbx_description
1 polymer ?
#
loop_
_entity_poly.entity_id
_entity_poly.type
_entity_poly.pdbx_seq_one_letter_code
_entity_poly.pdbx_strand_id
1 'polypeptide(L)'
;MSFHQSAHPHAGRRVTVASGFFAGTTPKVVDWYDRVTGRPWSASGVEDARTHRFAFRAAYERLPLDQEVVLVYFHRGEGALLHATELGEPAHALASIGGR
;
A
#
# COMPACT_ATOMS: atom_id res chain seq x y z
N MET A 1 -10.91 10.34 -12.63
CA MET A 1 -10.91 11.32 -11.52
C MET A 1 -10.40 10.59 -10.29
N SER A 2 -9.44 11.18 -9.57
CA SER A 2 -8.93 10.62 -8.31
C SER A 2 -9.91 10.97 -7.18
N PHE A 3 -10.23 9.99 -6.35
CA PHE A 3 -10.98 10.11 -5.11
C PHE A 3 -10.19 10.91 -4.06
N HIS A 4 -8.86 10.77 -4.06
CA HIS A 4 -7.97 11.47 -3.12
C HIS A 4 -7.37 12.75 -3.70
N GLN A 5 -7.78 13.90 -3.14
CA GLN A 5 -7.25 15.20 -3.55
C GLN A 5 -5.84 15.48 -3.01
N SER A 6 -5.47 14.88 -1.88
CA SER A 6 -4.15 15.00 -1.26
C SER A 6 -3.39 13.67 -1.29
N ALA A 7 -2.05 13.75 -1.22
CA ALA A 7 -1.21 12.57 -1.09
C ALA A 7 -1.47 11.82 0.21
N HIS A 8 -1.19 10.52 0.22
CA HIS A 8 -1.23 9.68 1.41
C HIS A 8 -0.25 10.24 2.47
N PRO A 9 -0.59 10.27 3.78
CA PRO A 9 0.32 10.76 4.83
C PRO A 9 1.70 10.06 4.86
N HIS A 10 1.76 8.84 4.34
CA HIS A 10 2.99 8.04 4.23
C HIS A 10 3.56 7.97 2.81
N ALA A 11 3.03 8.71 1.84
CA ALA A 11 3.56 8.73 0.47
C ALA A 11 5.08 8.99 0.47
N GLY A 12 5.82 8.16 -0.26
CA GLY A 12 7.28 8.19 -0.34
C GLY A 12 8.01 7.59 0.87
N ARG A 13 7.34 7.18 1.94
CA ARG A 13 7.94 6.64 3.17
C ARG A 13 7.86 5.11 3.23
N ARG A 14 8.75 4.50 4.00
CA ARG A 14 8.63 3.09 4.40
C ARG A 14 7.80 3.01 5.67
N VAL A 15 6.88 2.07 5.71
CA VAL A 15 5.98 1.83 6.85
C VAL A 15 6.01 0.35 7.18
N THR A 16 5.86 0.01 8.46
CA THR A 16 5.65 -1.39 8.86
C THR A 16 4.18 -1.72 8.65
N VAL A 17 3.89 -2.77 7.89
CA VAL A 17 2.51 -3.26 7.75
C VAL A 17 2.08 -3.88 9.08
N ALA A 18 0.98 -3.40 9.66
CA ALA A 18 0.53 -3.78 10.98
C ALA A 18 -0.30 -5.08 10.99
N SER A 19 -1.00 -5.40 9.89
CA SER A 19 -1.94 -6.51 9.83
C SER A 19 -2.03 -7.16 8.44
N GLY A 20 -2.74 -8.29 8.37
CA GLY A 20 -2.98 -9.00 7.11
C GLY A 20 -1.77 -9.79 6.61
N PHE A 21 -1.85 -10.25 5.37
CA PHE A 21 -0.88 -11.12 4.72
C PHE A 21 0.54 -10.55 4.73
N PHE A 22 0.67 -9.23 4.68
CA PHE A 22 1.95 -8.54 4.63
C PHE A 22 2.43 -8.04 6.00
N ALA A 23 1.78 -8.41 7.10
CA ALA A 23 2.16 -7.96 8.45
C ALA A 23 3.66 -8.17 8.75
N GLY A 24 4.29 -7.17 9.35
CA GLY A 24 5.72 -7.16 9.71
C GLY A 24 6.67 -6.81 8.56
N THR A 25 6.17 -6.71 7.31
CA THR A 25 6.99 -6.23 6.19
C THR A 25 7.11 -4.70 6.18
N THR A 26 8.13 -4.18 5.49
CA THR A 26 8.43 -2.74 5.43
C THR A 26 8.45 -2.15 4.00
N PRO A 27 7.33 -2.22 3.27
CA PRO A 27 7.26 -1.67 1.92
C PRO A 27 7.35 -0.14 1.93
N LYS A 28 7.75 0.43 0.78
CA LYS A 28 7.62 1.86 0.53
C LYS A 28 6.22 2.15 0.00
N VAL A 29 5.50 3.05 0.66
CA VAL A 29 4.23 3.58 0.15
C VAL A 29 4.54 4.55 -0.99
N VAL A 30 3.92 4.33 -2.14
CA VAL A 30 4.04 5.23 -3.29
C VAL A 30 3.11 6.42 -3.06
N ASP A 31 1.80 6.18 -3.15
CA ASP A 31 0.70 7.09 -2.84
C ASP A 31 -0.61 6.27 -2.87
N TRP A 32 -1.75 6.94 -2.74
CA TRP A 32 -3.07 6.38 -3.08
C TRP A 32 -3.08 5.83 -4.52
N TYR A 33 -3.64 4.63 -4.70
CA TYR A 33 -3.63 3.94 -6.00
C TYR A 33 -4.27 4.79 -7.12
N ASP A 34 -5.36 5.48 -6.80
CA ASP A 34 -6.12 6.28 -7.74
C ASP A 34 -5.41 7.58 -8.16
N ARG A 35 -4.55 8.13 -7.28
CA ARG A 35 -3.64 9.23 -7.65
C ARG A 35 -2.52 8.76 -8.55
N VAL A 36 -1.97 7.56 -8.30
CA VAL A 36 -0.88 6.99 -9.11
C VAL A 36 -1.37 6.63 -10.52
N THR A 37 -2.58 6.08 -10.62
CA THR A 37 -3.09 5.49 -11.88
C THR A 37 -4.15 6.33 -12.59
N GLY A 38 -4.65 7.39 -11.94
CA GLY A 38 -5.74 8.23 -12.43
C GLY A 38 -7.14 7.61 -12.32
N ARG A 39 -7.26 6.39 -11.77
CA ARG A 39 -8.51 5.62 -11.67
C ARG A 39 -8.60 4.82 -10.36
N PRO A 40 -9.79 4.58 -9.79
CA PRO A 40 -9.95 3.74 -8.61
C PRO A 40 -9.52 2.30 -8.87
N TRP A 41 -9.08 1.60 -7.83
CA TRP A 41 -8.65 0.19 -7.94
C TRP A 41 -9.79 -0.72 -8.43
N SER A 42 -11.02 -0.39 -8.05
CA SER A 42 -12.23 -1.14 -8.43
C SER A 42 -12.57 -1.01 -9.92
N ALA A 43 -12.11 0.03 -10.61
CA ALA A 43 -12.33 0.22 -12.04
C ALA A 43 -11.23 -0.40 -12.92
N SER A 44 -10.09 -0.79 -12.35
CA SER A 44 -9.00 -1.43 -13.10
C SER A 44 -9.28 -2.90 -13.43
N GLY A 45 -10.23 -3.55 -12.74
CA GLY A 45 -10.63 -4.92 -13.01
C GLY A 45 -9.45 -5.91 -13.00
N VAL A 46 -9.35 -6.70 -14.08
CA VAL A 46 -8.29 -7.71 -14.30
C VAL A 46 -7.13 -7.22 -15.16
N GLU A 47 -7.19 -5.99 -15.69
CA GLU A 47 -6.12 -5.41 -16.50
C GLU A 47 -4.84 -5.19 -15.67
N ASP A 48 -5.01 -4.99 -14.36
CA ASP A 48 -3.92 -4.93 -13.40
C ASP A 48 -3.97 -6.16 -12.48
N ALA A 49 -2.99 -7.05 -12.60
CA ALA A 49 -2.92 -8.25 -11.76
C ALA A 49 -2.90 -7.91 -10.25
N ARG A 50 -2.45 -6.71 -9.87
CA ARG A 50 -2.42 -6.26 -8.46
C ARG A 50 -3.83 -5.98 -7.94
N THR A 51 -4.72 -5.40 -8.75
CA THR A 51 -6.11 -5.12 -8.32
C THR A 51 -6.90 -6.40 -8.17
N HIS A 52 -6.66 -7.39 -9.03
CA HIS A 52 -7.26 -8.71 -8.90
C HIS A 52 -6.79 -9.45 -7.63
N ARG A 53 -5.48 -9.49 -7.37
CA ARG A 53 -4.92 -10.07 -6.13
C ARG A 53 -5.44 -9.36 -4.89
N PHE A 54 -5.53 -8.04 -4.94
CA PHE A 54 -6.07 -7.24 -3.84
C PHE A 54 -7.54 -7.56 -3.58
N ALA A 55 -8.39 -7.67 -4.61
CA ALA A 55 -9.80 -7.99 -4.44
C ALA A 55 -10.02 -9.32 -3.70
N PHE A 56 -9.29 -10.37 -4.07
CA PHE A 56 -9.35 -11.65 -3.36
C PHE A 56 -8.88 -11.54 -1.92
N ARG A 57 -7.76 -10.84 -1.70
CA ARG A 57 -7.20 -10.66 -0.37
C ARG A 57 -8.12 -9.85 0.53
N ALA A 58 -8.68 -8.76 0.04
CA ALA A 58 -9.64 -7.93 0.76
C ALA A 58 -10.88 -8.72 1.19
N ALA A 59 -11.41 -9.59 0.31
CA ALA A 59 -12.51 -10.48 0.66
C ALA A 59 -12.11 -11.51 1.73
N TYR A 60 -10.94 -12.15 1.60
CA TYR A 60 -10.46 -13.16 2.54
C TYR A 60 -10.17 -12.57 3.93
N GLU A 61 -9.56 -11.38 3.97
CA GLU A 61 -9.15 -10.70 5.19
C GLU A 61 -10.23 -9.77 5.76
N ARG A 62 -11.40 -9.69 5.11
CA ARG A 62 -12.52 -8.82 5.46
C ARG A 62 -12.12 -7.34 5.57
N LEU A 63 -11.25 -6.89 4.67
CA LEU A 63 -10.89 -5.49 4.56
C LEU A 63 -12.07 -4.69 3.99
N PRO A 64 -12.20 -3.40 4.34
CA PRO A 64 -13.18 -2.52 3.69
C PRO A 64 -12.98 -2.52 2.16
N LEU A 65 -14.08 -2.59 1.43
CA LEU A 65 -14.10 -2.52 -0.04
C LEU A 65 -14.38 -1.08 -0.51
N ASP A 66 -13.67 -0.11 0.07
CA ASP A 66 -13.71 1.31 -0.31
C ASP A 66 -12.46 1.70 -1.12
N GLN A 67 -12.21 3.00 -1.31
CA GLN A 67 -11.10 3.48 -2.15
C GLN A 67 -9.81 3.76 -1.37
N GLU A 68 -9.75 3.51 -0.06
CA GLU A 68 -8.60 3.77 0.82
C GLU A 68 -7.48 2.74 0.57
N VAL A 69 -6.97 2.71 -0.66
CA VAL A 69 -6.03 1.71 -1.17
C VAL A 69 -4.77 2.40 -1.66
N VAL A 70 -3.62 1.96 -1.16
CA VAL A 70 -2.30 2.47 -1.53
C VAL A 70 -1.56 1.52 -2.45
N LEU A 71 -0.79 2.07 -3.38
CA LEU A 71 0.24 1.31 -4.08
C LEU A 71 1.50 1.29 -3.22
N VAL A 72 2.07 0.11 -3.02
CA VAL A 72 3.33 -0.06 -2.29
C VAL A 72 4.35 -0.86 -3.11
N TYR A 73 5.64 -0.62 -2.85
CA TYR A 73 6.75 -1.42 -3.40
C TYR A 73 7.58 -2.05 -2.30
N PHE A 74 7.78 -3.36 -2.39
CA PHE A 74 8.70 -4.11 -1.52
C PHE A 74 10.15 -3.94 -1.98
N HIS A 75 11.11 -4.35 -1.14
CA HIS A 75 12.54 -4.15 -1.39
C HIS A 75 13.03 -4.74 -2.73
N ARG A 76 12.35 -5.77 -3.25
CA ARG A 76 12.65 -6.40 -4.55
C ARG A 76 11.98 -5.73 -5.76
N GLY A 77 11.33 -4.57 -5.56
CA GLY A 77 10.58 -3.88 -6.61
C GLY A 77 9.19 -4.47 -6.90
N GLU A 78 8.79 -5.52 -6.18
CA GLU A 78 7.45 -6.10 -6.31
C GLU A 78 6.41 -5.09 -5.80
N GLY A 79 5.45 -4.75 -6.67
CA GLY A 79 4.37 -3.83 -6.36
C GLY A 79 3.11 -4.57 -5.90
N ALA A 80 2.50 -4.10 -4.82
CA ALA A 80 1.24 -4.63 -4.31
C ALA A 80 0.29 -3.50 -3.90
N LEU A 81 -0.98 -3.85 -3.67
CA LEU A 81 -1.96 -2.94 -3.08
C LEU A 81 -2.26 -3.34 -1.65
N LEU A 82 -2.30 -2.35 -0.77
CA LEU A 82 -2.72 -2.47 0.62
C LEU A 82 -3.88 -1.52 0.89
N HIS A 83 -4.81 -1.94 1.73
CA HIS A 83 -5.78 -1.04 2.33
C HIS A 83 -5.09 -0.20 3.41
N ALA A 84 -5.49 1.07 3.56
CA ALA A 84 -4.83 2.00 4.47
C ALA A 84 -4.87 1.54 5.94
N THR A 85 -5.92 0.83 6.35
CA THR A 85 -6.05 0.26 7.71
C THR A 85 -5.00 -0.81 8.03
N GLU A 86 -4.31 -1.34 7.02
CA GLU A 86 -3.24 -2.32 7.23
C GLU A 86 -1.90 -1.66 7.53
N LEU A 87 -1.76 -0.37 7.22
CA LEU A 87 -0.51 0.35 7.44
C LEU A 87 -0.36 0.66 8.93
N GLY A 88 0.81 0.36 9.47
CA GLY A 88 1.22 0.77 10.81
C GLY A 88 2.13 1.98 10.76
N GLU A 89 2.94 2.10 11.80
CA GLU A 89 3.85 3.22 11.97
C GLU A 89 4.93 3.28 10.87
N PRO A 90 5.48 4.50 10.61
CA PRO A 90 6.68 4.65 9.82
C PRO A 90 7.77 3.69 10.31
N ALA A 91 8.36 2.95 9.39
CA ALA A 91 9.48 2.08 9.73
C ALA A 91 10.64 3.00 10.16
N HIS A 92 10.95 3.04 11.45
CA HIS A 92 12.14 3.74 11.92
C HIS A 92 13.33 3.11 11.20
N ALA A 93 14.09 3.94 10.48
CA ALA A 93 15.40 3.52 10.02
C ALA A 93 16.16 3.08 11.26
N LEU A 94 16.54 1.79 11.33
CA LEU A 94 17.56 1.36 12.29
C LEU A 94 18.70 2.35 12.11
N ALA A 95 18.96 3.16 13.13
CA ALA A 95 20.08 4.08 13.13
C ALA A 95 21.29 3.26 12.68
N SER A 96 21.96 3.69 11.62
CA SER A 96 23.20 3.06 11.20
C SER A 96 24.13 3.06 12.40
N ILE A 97 24.36 1.89 12.99
CA ILE A 97 25.40 1.68 14.00
C ILE A 97 26.71 1.79 13.23
N GLY A 98 27.15 3.03 13.06
CA GLY A 98 28.34 3.45 12.36
C GLY A 98 28.97 4.61 13.12
N GLY A 99 29.14 4.42 14.43
CA GLY A 99 30.07 5.22 15.22
C GLY A 99 31.43 4.56 15.12
N ARG A 100 32.36 5.26 14.46
CA ARG A 100 33.79 4.94 14.45
C ARG A 100 34.37 4.93 15.87
#